data_AF-A0A7L5FBL9-F1
#
_entry.id   AF-A0A7L5FBL9-F1
#
_cell.length_a   1.000
_cell.length_b   1.000
_cell.length_c   1.000
_cell.angle_alpha   90.00
_cell.angle_beta   90.00
_cell.angle_gamma   90.00
#
_symmetry.space_group_name_H-M   'P 1'
#
loop_
_entity.id
_entity.type
_entity.pdbx_description
1 polymer ?
#
loop_
_entity_poly.entity_id
_entity_poly.type
_entity_poly.pdbx_seq_one_letter_code
_entity_poly.pdbx_strand_id
1 'polypeptide(L)'
;MSTEEKEPRGYGIIEPAIYEELNWSMDFIVSCLEVIRTQLPELFSEFPKSVKYELIPLGNPFGEPYPVIGLYSDSPKDLEKIPEFLDLDEQVDIWLNKVGIETIKKDAEKIKTVNWETLKNRKPE
;
A
#
# COMPACT_ATOMS: atom_id res chain seq x y z
N MET A 1 3.80 28.55 21.89
CA MET A 1 3.27 27.97 20.65
C MET A 1 3.53 26.49 20.73
N SER A 2 2.54 25.72 21.17
CA SER A 2 2.63 24.26 21.18
C SER A 2 2.47 23.82 19.74
N THR A 3 3.52 23.31 19.12
CA THR A 3 3.38 22.47 17.93
C THR A 3 2.57 21.27 18.37
N GLU A 4 1.28 21.24 18.04
CA GLU A 4 0.49 20.01 18.12
C GLU A 4 1.22 19.00 17.24
N GLU A 5 1.95 18.08 17.85
CA GLU A 5 2.43 16.89 17.16
C GLU A 5 1.16 16.17 16.71
N LYS A 6 0.89 16.21 15.39
CA LYS A 6 -0.17 15.39 14.81
C LYS A 6 0.17 13.94 15.15
N GLU A 7 -0.77 13.25 15.79
CA GLU A 7 -0.64 11.81 15.93
C GLU A 7 -0.43 11.20 14.54
N PRO A 8 0.50 10.24 14.40
CA PRO A 8 0.71 9.58 13.12
C PRO A 8 -0.62 8.96 12.68
N ARG A 9 -0.96 9.18 11.41
CA ARG A 9 -2.19 8.64 10.84
C ARG A 9 -2.18 7.11 11.01
N GLY A 10 -3.27 6.57 11.56
CA GLY A 10 -3.47 5.12 11.63
C GLY A 10 -3.75 4.56 10.24
N TYR A 11 -3.05 3.48 9.87
CA TYR A 11 -3.22 2.80 8.61
C TYR A 11 -3.65 1.34 8.84
N GLY A 12 -4.62 0.88 8.04
CA GLY A 12 -4.68 -0.53 7.67
C GLY A 12 -3.55 -0.82 6.68
N ILE A 13 -2.91 -1.98 6.80
CA ILE A 13 -1.83 -2.37 5.90
C ILE A 13 -2.38 -3.34 4.85
N ILE A 14 -1.87 -3.24 3.63
CA ILE A 14 -2.02 -4.25 2.60
C ILE A 14 -0.61 -4.62 2.16
N GLU A 15 -0.27 -5.90 2.28
CA GLU A 15 1.08 -6.43 2.05
C GLU A 15 1.05 -7.52 0.97
N PRO A 16 1.00 -7.16 -0.33
CA PRO A 16 0.93 -8.15 -1.40
C PRO A 16 2.20 -9.00 -1.46
N ALA A 17 2.07 -10.31 -1.67
CA ALA A 17 3.18 -11.27 -1.64
C ALA A 17 4.11 -11.20 -2.88
N ILE A 18 4.72 -10.05 -3.16
CA ILE A 18 5.53 -9.79 -4.37
C ILE A 18 7.03 -9.63 -4.10
N TYR A 19 7.44 -9.42 -2.85
CA TYR A 19 8.80 -8.95 -2.50
C TYR A 19 9.91 -9.92 -2.91
N GLU A 20 9.75 -11.21 -2.58
CA GLU A 20 10.71 -12.26 -2.93
C GLU A 20 10.82 -12.45 -4.44
N GLU A 21 9.67 -12.45 -5.13
CA GLU A 21 9.63 -12.63 -6.58
C GLU A 21 10.28 -11.45 -7.34
N LEU A 22 10.23 -10.26 -6.75
CA LEU A 22 10.88 -9.05 -7.25
C LEU A 22 12.33 -8.90 -6.74
N ASN A 23 12.89 -9.93 -6.10
CA ASN A 23 14.25 -9.96 -5.55
C ASN A 23 14.55 -8.75 -4.64
N TRP A 24 13.56 -8.28 -3.87
CA TRP A 24 13.71 -7.14 -2.97
C TRP A 24 14.21 -5.84 -3.68
N SER A 25 13.97 -5.70 -4.98
CA SER A 25 14.28 -4.48 -5.74
C SER A 25 13.32 -3.35 -5.35
N MET A 26 13.68 -2.57 -4.32
CA MET A 26 12.75 -1.63 -3.66
C MET A 26 12.11 -0.62 -4.60
N ASP A 27 12.87 0.01 -5.50
CA ASP A 27 12.30 0.96 -6.46
C ASP A 27 11.29 0.30 -7.42
N PHE A 28 11.58 -0.94 -7.81
CA PHE A 28 10.69 -1.69 -8.66
C PHE A 28 9.45 -2.18 -7.90
N ILE A 29 9.61 -2.60 -6.64
CA ILE A 29 8.51 -2.93 -5.74
C ILE A 29 7.60 -1.71 -5.54
N VAL A 30 8.14 -0.52 -5.30
CA VAL A 30 7.34 0.72 -5.20
C VAL A 30 6.52 0.96 -6.48
N SER A 31 7.10 0.67 -7.65
CA SER A 31 6.41 0.79 -8.94
C SER A 31 5.30 -0.26 -9.09
N CYS A 32 5.56 -1.51 -8.74
CA CYS A 32 4.53 -2.57 -8.75
C CYS A 32 3.41 -2.29 -7.75
N LEU A 33 3.72 -1.86 -6.53
CA LEU A 33 2.74 -1.50 -5.52
C LEU A 33 1.90 -0.30 -5.96
N GLU A 34 2.47 0.68 -6.68
CA GLU A 34 1.69 1.78 -7.26
C GLU A 34 0.67 1.28 -8.28
N VAL A 35 1.05 0.35 -9.16
CA VAL A 35 0.10 -0.29 -10.08
C VAL A 35 -1.02 -0.97 -9.30
N ILE A 36 -0.69 -1.81 -8.32
CA ILE A 36 -1.67 -2.53 -7.49
C ILE A 36 -2.60 -1.55 -6.77
N ARG A 37 -2.03 -0.51 -6.15
CA ARG A 37 -2.76 0.54 -5.42
C ARG A 37 -3.83 1.20 -6.27
N THR A 38 -3.55 1.47 -7.54
CA THR A 38 -4.54 2.10 -8.46
C THR A 38 -5.75 1.22 -8.75
N GLN A 39 -5.64 -0.10 -8.56
CA GLN A 39 -6.71 -1.07 -8.79
C GLN A 39 -7.57 -1.29 -7.55
N LEU A 40 -7.06 -0.98 -6.35
CA LEU A 40 -7.75 -1.24 -5.08
C LEU A 40 -9.13 -0.57 -4.95
N PRO A 41 -9.37 0.68 -5.43
CA PRO A 41 -10.71 1.28 -5.38
C PRO A 41 -11.76 0.52 -6.19
N GLU A 42 -11.35 -0.17 -7.27
CA GLU A 42 -12.23 -1.03 -8.05
C GLU A 42 -12.38 -2.40 -7.39
N LEU A 43 -11.27 -2.98 -6.90
CA LEU A 43 -11.27 -4.26 -6.20
C LEU A 43 -12.15 -4.24 -4.95
N PHE A 44 -12.14 -3.14 -4.21
CA PHE A 44 -12.90 -2.92 -2.97
C PHE A 44 -14.02 -1.89 -3.18
N SER A 45 -14.79 -2.05 -4.26
CA SER A 45 -15.82 -1.08 -4.66
C SER A 45 -16.93 -0.87 -3.61
N GLU A 46 -17.10 -1.82 -2.70
CA GLU A 46 -18.04 -1.77 -1.58
C GLU A 46 -17.54 -0.95 -0.38
N PHE A 47 -16.25 -0.59 -0.33
CA PHE A 47 -15.71 0.22 0.76
C PHE A 47 -16.27 1.65 0.70
N PRO A 48 -16.34 2.34 1.86
CA PRO A 48 -16.71 3.75 1.88
C PRO A 48 -15.81 4.58 0.96
N LYS A 49 -16.41 5.50 0.18
CA LYS A 49 -15.66 6.37 -0.76
C LYS A 49 -14.64 7.30 -0.08
N SER A 50 -14.71 7.43 1.24
CA SER A 50 -13.76 8.18 2.06
C SER A 50 -12.44 7.42 2.28
N VAL A 51 -12.43 6.11 2.04
CA VAL A 51 -11.24 5.27 2.13
C VAL A 51 -10.27 5.66 1.02
N LYS A 52 -9.02 5.86 1.41
CA LYS A 52 -7.91 6.26 0.55
C LYS A 52 -6.79 5.24 0.69
N TYR A 53 -6.02 5.11 -0.38
CA TYR A 53 -4.89 4.19 -0.48
C TYR A 53 -3.64 4.97 -0.86
N GLU A 54 -2.55 4.79 -0.13
CA GLU A 54 -1.27 5.42 -0.42
C GLU A 54 -0.11 4.46 -0.17
N LEU A 55 1.01 4.70 -0.84
CA LEU A 55 2.24 3.97 -0.51
C LEU A 55 2.84 4.55 0.76
N ILE A 56 3.28 3.69 1.68
CA ILE A 56 3.92 4.07 2.93
C ILE A 56 5.14 3.20 3.21
N PRO A 57 6.14 3.71 3.93
CA PRO A 57 7.19 2.88 4.50
C PRO A 57 6.67 2.19 5.77
N LEU A 58 6.67 0.87 5.79
CA LEU A 58 6.37 0.10 6.99
C LEU A 58 7.67 -0.22 7.74
N GLY A 59 7.68 0.05 9.04
CA GLY A 59 8.79 -0.33 9.90
C GLY A 59 8.83 -1.84 10.12
N ASN A 60 10.00 -2.44 9.92
CA ASN A 60 10.24 -3.86 10.21
C ASN A 60 10.99 -3.99 11.56
N PRO A 61 10.40 -4.61 12.60
CA PRO A 61 11.08 -4.80 13.88
C PRO A 61 12.38 -5.62 13.81
N PHE A 62 12.54 -6.41 12.74
CA PHE A 62 13.66 -7.33 12.55
C PHE A 62 14.56 -6.97 11.36
N GLY A 63 14.38 -5.78 10.75
CA GLY A 63 15.14 -5.42 9.55
C GLY A 63 14.94 -3.98 9.09
N GLU A 64 15.30 -3.72 7.84
CA GLU A 64 15.05 -2.43 7.19
C GLU A 64 13.54 -2.26 6.90
N PRO A 65 13.02 -1.03 6.95
CA PRO A 65 11.67 -0.76 6.50
C PRO A 65 11.53 -1.10 5.01
N TYR A 66 10.29 -1.34 4.59
CA TYR A 66 9.96 -1.71 3.22
C TYR A 66 8.66 -1.02 2.79
N PRO A 67 8.43 -0.85 1.47
CA PRO A 67 7.23 -0.20 0.98
C PRO A 67 6.02 -1.13 1.09
N VAL A 68 4.87 -0.60 1.51
CA VAL A 68 3.57 -1.29 1.52
C VAL A 68 2.47 -0.35 1.03
N ILE A 69 1.24 -0.85 0.90
CA ILE A 69 0.08 -0.01 0.66
C ILE A 69 -0.63 0.24 2.00
N GLY A 70 -0.71 1.51 2.38
CA GLY A 70 -1.51 1.97 3.51
C GLY A 70 -2.93 2.30 3.07
N LEU A 71 -3.90 1.84 3.84
CA LEU A 71 -5.30 2.17 3.74
C LEU A 71 -5.67 3.09 4.91
N TYR A 72 -6.39 4.17 4.64
CA TYR A 72 -6.85 5.08 5.71
C TYR A 72 -8.17 5.78 5.35
N SER A 73 -8.81 6.38 6.34
CA SER A 73 -9.93 7.29 6.17
C SER A 73 -9.88 8.38 7.22
N ASP A 74 -10.24 9.60 6.84
CA ASP A 74 -10.41 10.73 7.77
C ASP A 74 -11.65 10.55 8.67
N SER A 75 -12.47 9.52 8.39
CA SER A 75 -13.67 9.14 9.13
C SER A 75 -13.41 7.82 9.87
N PRO A 76 -13.21 7.83 11.20
CA PRO A 76 -12.98 6.60 11.99
C PRO A 76 -14.09 5.55 11.82
N LYS A 77 -15.33 6.00 11.66
CA LYS A 77 -16.50 5.11 11.44
C LYS A 77 -16.46 4.37 10.10
N ASP A 78 -15.72 4.89 9.13
CA ASP A 78 -15.56 4.20 7.85
C ASP A 78 -14.47 3.13 7.92
N LEU A 79 -13.47 3.31 8.79
CA LEU A 79 -12.47 2.28 9.08
C LEU A 79 -13.09 1.05 9.77
N GLU A 80 -14.12 1.24 10.62
CA GLU A 80 -14.87 0.14 11.25
C GLU A 80 -15.59 -0.78 10.25
N LYS A 81 -15.77 -0.35 9.00
CA LYS A 81 -16.44 -1.13 7.94
C LYS A 81 -15.47 -1.90 7.06
N ILE A 82 -14.17 -1.77 7.31
CA ILE A 82 -13.12 -2.39 6.52
C ILE A 82 -12.83 -3.75 7.15
N PRO A 83 -12.71 -4.82 6.34
CA PRO A 83 -12.31 -6.14 6.81
C PRO A 83 -10.98 -6.12 7.57
N GLU A 84 -10.71 -7.18 8.32
CA GLU A 84 -9.42 -7.32 9.00
C GLU A 84 -8.29 -7.50 7.99
N PHE A 85 -7.06 -7.23 8.43
CA PHE A 85 -5.84 -7.29 7.63
C PHE A 85 -5.73 -8.56 6.77
N LEU A 86 -5.98 -9.73 7.36
CA LEU A 86 -5.87 -11.01 6.67
C LEU A 86 -6.86 -11.14 5.50
N ASP A 87 -8.07 -10.61 5.65
CA ASP A 87 -9.11 -10.66 4.61
C ASP A 87 -8.78 -9.71 3.44
N LEU A 88 -8.09 -8.60 3.71
CA LEU A 88 -7.63 -7.66 2.70
C LEU A 88 -6.51 -8.29 1.85
N ASP A 89 -5.49 -8.85 2.52
CA ASP A 89 -4.36 -9.48 1.86
C ASP A 89 -4.79 -10.68 1.03
N GLU A 90 -5.68 -11.54 1.54
CA GLU A 90 -6.22 -12.67 0.79
C GLU A 90 -6.90 -12.22 -0.51
N GLN A 91 -7.69 -11.15 -0.46
CA GLN A 91 -8.38 -10.64 -1.66
C GLN A 91 -7.40 -10.06 -2.69
N VAL A 92 -6.37 -9.33 -2.24
CA VAL A 92 -5.33 -8.82 -3.13
C VAL A 92 -4.53 -9.96 -3.75
N ASP A 93 -4.18 -10.99 -2.98
CA ASP A 93 -3.47 -12.16 -3.48
C ASP A 93 -4.31 -12.97 -4.47
N ILE A 94 -5.60 -13.17 -4.21
CA ILE A 94 -6.52 -13.81 -5.18
C ILE A 94 -6.57 -13.02 -6.48
N TRP A 95 -6.64 -11.69 -6.40
CA TRP A 95 -6.64 -10.83 -7.58
C TRP A 95 -5.31 -10.87 -8.34
N LEU A 96 -4.18 -10.78 -7.62
CA LEU A 96 -2.83 -10.87 -8.20
C LEU A 96 -2.61 -12.21 -8.92
N ASN A 97 -3.08 -13.31 -8.34
CA ASN A 97 -3.01 -14.63 -8.96
C ASN A 97 -3.81 -14.73 -10.26
N LYS A 98 -4.89 -13.94 -10.41
CA LYS A 98 -5.69 -13.87 -11.65
C LYS A 98 -5.03 -12.99 -12.71
N VAL A 99 -4.50 -11.84 -12.32
CA VAL A 99 -3.87 -10.87 -13.22
C VAL A 99 -2.48 -11.34 -13.67
N GLY A 100 -1.77 -12.02 -12.78
CA GLY A 100 -0.40 -12.45 -12.97
C GLY A 100 0.59 -11.31 -12.71
N ILE A 101 1.59 -11.60 -11.89
CA ILE A 101 2.68 -10.69 -11.54
C ILE A 101 3.45 -10.13 -12.76
N GLU A 102 3.58 -10.90 -13.85
CA GLU A 102 4.20 -10.43 -15.09
C GLU A 102 3.43 -9.28 -15.75
N THR A 103 2.12 -9.23 -15.59
CA THR A 103 1.29 -8.10 -16.06
C THR A 103 1.59 -6.86 -15.22
N ILE A 104 1.66 -7.02 -13.90
CA ILE A 104 2.00 -5.93 -12.97
C ILE A 104 3.39 -5.37 -13.27
N LYS A 105 4.39 -6.22 -13.48
CA LYS A 105 5.76 -5.83 -13.85
C LYS A 105 5.77 -4.97 -15.12
N LYS A 106 5.06 -5.40 -16.17
CA LYS A 106 4.97 -4.66 -17.44
C LYS A 106 4.28 -3.31 -17.31
N ASP A 107 3.28 -3.22 -16.45
CA ASP A 107 2.59 -1.94 -16.22
C ASP A 107 3.40 -1.01 -15.33
N ALA A 108 4.16 -1.56 -14.38
CA ALA A 108 5.08 -0.82 -13.53
C ALA A 108 6.17 -0.11 -14.34
N GLU A 109 6.66 -0.73 -15.42
CA GLU A 109 7.64 -0.12 -16.34
C GLU A 109 7.10 1.12 -17.09
N LYS A 110 5.77 1.27 -17.20
CA LYS A 110 5.14 2.35 -17.97
C LYS A 110 4.80 3.58 -17.13
N ILE A 111 4.78 3.44 -15.81
CA ILE A 111 4.38 4.52 -14.91
C ILE A 111 5.59 5.24 -14.34
N LYS A 112 5.38 6.50 -13.95
CA LYS A 112 6.32 7.22 -13.09
C LYS A 112 5.76 7.21 -11.68
N THR A 113 6.54 6.66 -10.76
CA THR A 113 6.27 6.74 -9.33
C THR A 113 7.50 7.29 -8.60
N VAL A 114 7.36 7.57 -7.31
CA VAL A 114 8.49 7.94 -6.46
C VAL A 114 9.46 6.77 -6.31
N ASN A 115 10.75 7.04 -6.10
CA ASN A 115 11.69 5.98 -5.73
C ASN A 115 11.56 5.64 -4.23
N TRP A 116 12.14 4.52 -3.82
CA TRP A 116 12.09 4.03 -2.46
C TRP A 116 12.68 5.03 -1.46
N GLU A 117 13.81 5.65 -1.78
CA GLU A 117 14.45 6.61 -0.87
C GLU A 117 13.57 7.85 -0.62
N THR A 118 12.85 8.32 -1.64
CA THR A 118 11.87 9.40 -1.50
C THR A 118 10.70 8.95 -0.64
N LEU A 119 10.19 7.74 -0.86
CA LEU A 119 9.07 7.19 -0.10
C LEU A 119 9.43 6.97 1.38
N LYS A 120 10.59 6.38 1.66
CA LYS A 120 11.10 6.09 3.01
C LYS A 120 11.22 7.35 3.87
N ASN A 121 11.57 8.48 3.27
CA ASN A 121 11.75 9.75 3.96
C ASN A 121 10.48 10.62 3.97
N ARG A 122 9.36 10.13 3.44
CA ARG A 122 8.10 10.87 3.42
C ARG A 122 7.55 10.98 4.84
N LYS A 123 7.27 12.21 5.28
CA LYS A 123 6.57 12.43 6.54
C LYS A 123 5.08 12.12 6.34
N PRO A 124 4.43 11.39 7.25
CA PRO A 124 2.97 11.24 7.23
C PRO A 124 2.33 12.64 7.37
N GLU A 125 1.35 12.94 6.52
CA GLU A 125 0.66 14.25 6.45
C GLU A 125 -0.49 14.40 7.45
#